data_AF-A0AAW3YXJ7-F1
#
_entry.id   AF-A0AAW3YXJ7-F1
#
_cell.length_a   1.000
_cell.length_b   1.000
_cell.length_c   1.000
_cell.angle_alpha   90.00
_cell.angle_beta   90.00
_cell.angle_gamma   90.00
#
_symmetry.space_group_name_H-M   'P 1'
#
loop_
_entity.id
_entity.type
_entity.pdbx_description
1 polymer ?
#
loop_
_entity_poly.entity_id
_entity_poly.type
_entity_poly.pdbx_seq_one_letter_code
_entity_poly.pdbx_strand_id
1 'polypeptide(L)'
;MKNMQIETFNNTTPIIVPEIGTVGAAIPFPSQIVVNEMSGVIKKVIVTLRNISSTYPDDIGVLLVGPQGQTLILMSDVGKEADITNVTLTLDDAVSPLPAGDPLVSGTFKPANYTDGIGNDNWPSPAPVPPYGDPALGQGF
;
A
#
# COMPACT_ATOMS: atom_id res chain seq x y z
N MET A 1 15.33 -10.14 29.26
CA MET A 1 14.89 -9.09 28.30
C MET A 1 14.87 -9.73 26.93
N LYS A 2 13.73 -9.76 26.21
CA LYS A 2 13.72 -10.24 24.81
C LYS A 2 14.25 -9.12 23.91
N ASN A 3 15.27 -9.42 23.10
CA ASN A 3 15.82 -8.46 22.15
C ASN A 3 14.78 -8.17 21.04
N MET A 4 14.79 -6.95 20.53
CA MET A 4 13.98 -6.56 19.37
C MET A 4 14.48 -7.33 18.14
N GLN A 5 13.59 -8.07 17.48
CA GLN A 5 13.88 -8.72 16.20
C GLN A 5 13.55 -7.75 15.06
N ILE A 6 14.46 -7.63 14.09
CA ILE A 6 14.26 -6.90 12.85
C ILE A 6 14.47 -7.90 11.72
N GLU A 7 13.41 -8.20 10.98
CA GLU A 7 13.43 -9.16 9.88
C GLU A 7 12.87 -8.50 8.62
N THR A 8 13.37 -8.91 7.45
CA THR A 8 12.89 -8.44 6.14
C THR A 8 12.43 -9.62 5.31
N PHE A 9 11.17 -9.58 4.89
CA PHE A 9 10.56 -10.56 4.00
C PHE A 9 10.18 -9.90 2.68
N ASN A 10 10.13 -10.65 1.60
CA ASN A 10 9.77 -10.13 0.29
C ASN A 10 9.07 -11.19 -0.57
N ASN A 11 8.23 -10.73 -1.48
CA ASN A 11 7.76 -11.50 -2.62
C ASN A 11 8.33 -10.85 -3.88
N THR A 12 9.10 -11.59 -4.67
CA THR A 12 9.72 -11.10 -5.91
C THR A 12 8.82 -11.28 -7.13
N THR A 13 7.66 -11.91 -6.98
CA THR A 13 6.67 -12.05 -8.06
C THR A 13 6.17 -10.66 -8.46
N PRO A 14 6.28 -10.27 -9.74
CA PRO A 14 5.73 -9.00 -10.22
C PRO A 14 4.23 -8.90 -9.92
N ILE A 15 3.79 -7.70 -9.51
CA ILE A 15 2.38 -7.37 -9.34
C ILE A 15 1.98 -6.54 -10.56
N ILE A 16 1.07 -7.08 -11.36
CA ILE A 16 0.58 -6.44 -12.58
C ILE A 16 -0.79 -5.84 -12.29
N VAL A 17 -0.93 -4.52 -12.40
CA VAL A 17 -2.22 -3.83 -12.30
C VAL A 17 -3.01 -4.01 -13.61
N PRO A 18 -4.36 -3.92 -13.57
CA PRO A 18 -5.16 -3.98 -14.78
C PRO A 18 -4.74 -2.93 -15.83
N GLU A 19 -4.97 -3.24 -17.11
CA GLU A 19 -4.64 -2.33 -18.21
C GLU A 19 -5.54 -1.08 -18.21
N ILE A 20 -5.07 -0.02 -18.89
CA ILE A 20 -5.81 1.24 -19.04
C ILE A 20 -7.24 0.97 -19.55
N GLY A 21 -8.23 1.58 -18.89
CA GLY A 21 -9.64 1.44 -19.23
C GLY A 21 -10.29 0.16 -18.69
N THR A 22 -9.61 -0.59 -17.83
CA THR A 22 -10.17 -1.75 -17.12
C THR A 22 -10.17 -1.54 -15.61
N VAL A 23 -11.08 -2.22 -14.91
CA VAL A 23 -11.17 -2.22 -13.45
C VAL A 23 -11.05 -3.65 -12.96
N GLY A 24 -10.22 -3.89 -11.94
CA GLY A 24 -10.06 -5.22 -11.39
C GLY A 24 -8.93 -5.31 -10.36
N ALA A 25 -8.78 -6.52 -9.82
CA ALA A 25 -7.65 -6.83 -8.96
C ALA A 25 -6.35 -6.92 -9.76
N ALA A 26 -5.23 -6.59 -9.12
CA ALA A 26 -3.91 -6.89 -9.65
C ALA A 26 -3.65 -8.40 -9.78
N ILE A 27 -2.59 -8.79 -10.47
CA ILE A 27 -2.16 -10.19 -10.59
C ILE A 27 -0.70 -10.29 -10.13
N PRO A 28 -0.39 -11.03 -9.05
CA PRO A 28 -1.31 -11.75 -8.17
C PRO A 28 -2.10 -10.82 -7.24
N PHE A 29 -3.28 -11.28 -6.80
CA PHE A 29 -4.04 -10.66 -5.72
C PHE A 29 -4.61 -11.75 -4.79
N PRO A 30 -4.09 -11.88 -3.56
CA PRO A 30 -3.06 -11.06 -2.92
C PRO A 30 -1.63 -11.36 -3.41
N SER A 31 -0.72 -10.40 -3.24
CA SER A 31 0.73 -10.66 -3.26
C SER A 31 1.17 -11.14 -1.87
N GLN A 32 1.20 -12.47 -1.69
CA GLN A 32 1.45 -13.05 -0.37
C GLN A 32 2.94 -13.10 -0.02
N ILE A 33 3.28 -12.64 1.19
CA ILE A 33 4.60 -12.80 1.80
C ILE A 33 4.47 -13.72 3.01
N VAL A 34 5.25 -14.81 3.06
CA VAL A 34 5.28 -15.71 4.21
C VAL A 34 6.22 -15.14 5.26
N VAL A 35 5.67 -14.81 6.43
CA VAL A 35 6.42 -14.30 7.59
C VAL A 35 6.58 -15.44 8.60
N ASN A 36 7.81 -15.90 8.80
CA ASN A 36 8.16 -16.99 9.72
C ASN A 36 9.10 -16.48 10.83
N GLU A 37 9.28 -17.29 11.88
CA GLU A 37 10.27 -17.06 12.95
C GLU A 37 10.13 -15.73 13.72
N MET A 38 9.00 -15.05 13.59
CA MET A 38 8.66 -13.87 14.39
C MET A 38 7.77 -14.27 15.57
N SER A 39 8.12 -13.82 16.77
CA SER A 39 7.30 -14.05 17.98
C SER A 39 7.11 -12.76 18.79
N GLY A 40 5.99 -12.67 19.50
CA GLY A 40 5.68 -11.52 20.36
C GLY A 40 4.86 -10.44 19.66
N VAL A 41 4.92 -9.22 20.21
CA VAL A 41 4.12 -8.08 19.71
C VAL A 41 4.91 -7.33 18.64
N ILE A 42 4.36 -7.22 17.44
CA ILE A 42 4.90 -6.38 16.38
C ILE A 42 4.84 -4.92 16.83
N LYS A 43 5.99 -4.24 16.81
CA LYS A 43 6.13 -2.82 17.19
C LYS A 43 6.15 -1.88 16.00
N LYS A 44 6.59 -2.38 14.85
CA LYS A 44 6.77 -1.59 13.64
C LYS A 44 6.66 -2.50 12.42
N VAL A 45 6.02 -1.97 11.38
CA VAL A 45 5.98 -2.57 10.04
C VAL A 45 6.43 -1.49 9.07
N ILE A 46 7.37 -1.82 8.18
CA ILE A 46 7.79 -0.96 7.07
C ILE A 46 7.51 -1.75 5.80
N VAL A 47 6.81 -1.14 4.84
CA VAL A 47 6.49 -1.78 3.56
C VAL A 47 7.25 -1.07 2.45
N THR A 48 7.97 -1.81 1.62
CA THR A 48 8.60 -1.24 0.42
C THR A 48 7.93 -1.80 -0.83
N LEU A 49 7.32 -0.92 -1.62
CA LEU A 49 6.85 -1.20 -2.97
C LEU A 49 7.93 -0.76 -3.95
N ARG A 50 8.38 -1.66 -4.83
CA ARG A 50 9.52 -1.44 -5.72
C ARG A 50 9.07 -1.46 -7.17
N ASN A 51 9.75 -0.67 -7.99
CA ASN A 51 9.59 -0.66 -9.45
C ASN A 51 8.15 -0.39 -9.91
N ILE A 52 7.43 0.49 -9.20
CA ILE A 52 6.07 0.87 -9.59
C ILE A 52 6.16 1.72 -10.87
N SER A 53 5.41 1.32 -11.88
CA SER A 53 5.21 2.07 -13.11
C SER A 53 3.73 2.07 -13.47
N SER A 54 3.16 3.23 -13.77
CA SER A 54 1.75 3.42 -14.10
C SER A 54 1.55 4.76 -14.79
N THR A 55 0.54 4.84 -15.66
CA THR A 55 0.04 6.08 -16.26
C THR A 55 -1.10 6.71 -15.44
N TYR A 56 -1.64 5.96 -14.47
CA TYR A 56 -2.65 6.40 -13.51
C TYR A 56 -2.23 5.90 -12.11
N PRO A 57 -1.31 6.59 -11.42
CA PRO A 57 -0.84 6.16 -10.11
C PRO A 57 -1.92 6.23 -9.03
N ASP A 58 -2.87 7.17 -9.15
CA ASP A 58 -3.99 7.37 -8.23
C ASP A 58 -5.01 6.24 -8.26
N ASP A 59 -5.13 5.53 -9.39
CA ASP A 59 -5.96 4.32 -9.50
C ASP A 59 -5.39 3.10 -8.73
N ILE A 60 -4.16 3.19 -8.19
CA ILE A 60 -3.53 2.08 -7.47
C ILE A 60 -3.92 2.11 -5.99
N GLY A 61 -4.82 1.21 -5.60
CA GLY A 61 -5.13 0.92 -4.20
C GLY A 61 -4.32 -0.24 -3.62
N VAL A 62 -3.69 -0.05 -2.45
CA VAL A 62 -2.94 -1.10 -1.74
C VAL A 62 -3.46 -1.30 -0.31
N LEU A 63 -3.96 -2.49 -0.03
CA LEU A 63 -4.36 -2.95 1.30
C LEU A 63 -3.33 -3.93 1.88
N LEU A 64 -2.78 -3.65 3.06
CA LEU A 64 -1.99 -4.60 3.84
C LEU A 64 -2.92 -5.43 4.73
N VAL A 65 -2.78 -6.75 4.65
CA VAL A 65 -3.48 -7.69 5.54
C VAL A 65 -2.47 -8.49 6.36
N GLY A 66 -2.53 -8.36 7.67
CA GLY A 66 -1.71 -9.10 8.62
C GLY A 66 -2.17 -10.55 8.77
N PRO A 67 -1.32 -11.45 9.31
CA PRO A 67 -1.60 -12.89 9.38
C PRO A 67 -2.78 -13.26 10.28
N GLN A 68 -3.24 -12.35 11.15
CA GLN A 68 -4.42 -12.53 11.99
C GLN A 68 -5.60 -11.65 11.54
N GLY A 69 -5.58 -11.15 10.30
CA GLY A 69 -6.67 -10.35 9.71
C GLY A 69 -6.66 -8.86 10.04
N GLN A 70 -5.60 -8.33 10.65
CA GLN A 70 -5.42 -6.87 10.80
C GLN A 70 -5.30 -6.24 9.43
N THR A 71 -5.86 -5.05 9.23
CA THR A 71 -5.84 -4.38 7.93
C THR A 71 -5.33 -2.94 8.06
N LEU A 72 -4.64 -2.47 7.03
CA LEU A 72 -4.23 -1.08 6.88
C LEU A 72 -4.19 -0.70 5.40
N ILE A 73 -4.88 0.36 5.01
CA ILE A 73 -4.71 0.97 3.69
C ILE A 73 -3.34 1.63 3.65
N LEU A 74 -2.51 1.24 2.70
CA LEU A 74 -1.16 1.75 2.54
C LEU A 74 -1.10 2.94 1.57
N MET A 75 -1.87 2.87 0.50
CA MET A 75 -2.07 3.94 -0.48
C MET A 75 -3.43 3.78 -1.14
N SER A 76 -4.16 4.88 -1.28
CA SER A 76 -5.34 5.04 -2.15
C SER A 76 -5.47 6.53 -2.51
N ASP A 77 -5.88 6.82 -3.74
CA ASP A 77 -6.04 8.19 -4.26
C ASP A 77 -4.77 9.06 -4.09
N VAL A 78 -3.58 8.46 -4.28
CA VAL A 78 -2.28 9.15 -4.16
C VAL A 78 -1.58 9.28 -5.51
N GLY A 79 -0.81 10.35 -5.70
CA GLY A 79 0.02 10.49 -6.89
C GLY A 79 -0.78 10.87 -8.12
N LYS A 80 -0.85 12.16 -8.41
CA LYS A 80 -1.53 12.67 -9.61
C LYS A 80 -0.53 13.41 -10.50
N GLU A 81 -1.04 14.01 -11.58
CA GLU A 81 -0.35 14.94 -12.47
C GLU A 81 0.77 14.35 -13.37
N ALA A 82 1.22 13.12 -13.14
CA ALA A 82 2.20 12.49 -14.01
C ALA A 82 2.20 10.95 -13.97
N ASP A 83 2.57 10.37 -15.12
CA ASP A 83 3.02 8.98 -15.22
C ASP A 83 4.23 8.75 -14.31
N ILE A 84 4.29 7.56 -13.72
CA ILE A 84 5.42 7.12 -12.90
C ILE A 84 6.14 5.96 -13.57
N THR A 85 7.46 5.94 -13.43
CA THR A 85 8.30 4.86 -13.95
C THR A 85 9.39 4.53 -12.93
N ASN A 86 9.49 3.25 -12.57
CA ASN A 86 10.48 2.72 -11.62
C ASN A 86 10.51 3.44 -10.26
N VAL A 87 9.34 3.87 -9.76
CA VAL A 87 9.22 4.49 -8.44
C VAL A 87 9.34 3.42 -7.35
N THR A 88 10.09 3.73 -6.28
CA THR A 88 10.20 2.90 -5.08
C THR A 88 9.71 3.68 -3.87
N LEU A 89 8.62 3.21 -3.27
CA LEU A 89 8.02 3.81 -2.08
C LEU A 89 8.34 2.95 -0.86
N THR A 90 8.94 3.57 0.16
CA THR A 90 9.06 2.99 1.50
C THR A 90 8.01 3.62 2.40
N LEU A 91 7.07 2.81 2.86
CA LEU A 91 5.96 3.22 3.70
C LEU A 91 6.31 2.88 5.16
N ASP A 92 6.51 3.94 5.93
CA ASP A 92 6.85 3.96 7.35
C ASP A 92 5.97 5.02 8.03
N ASP A 93 5.94 5.14 9.35
CA ASP A 93 5.32 6.29 10.04
C ASP A 93 6.23 7.53 9.94
N ALA A 94 6.56 7.92 8.71
CA ALA A 94 7.39 9.08 8.39
C ALA A 94 6.61 10.39 8.60
N VAL A 95 7.32 11.53 8.49
CA VAL A 95 6.69 12.86 8.68
C VAL A 95 5.78 13.23 7.50
N SER A 96 6.25 13.02 6.27
CA SER A 96 5.51 13.41 5.07
C SER A 96 4.64 12.26 4.57
N PRO A 97 3.33 12.46 4.36
CA PRO A 97 2.50 11.45 3.71
C PRO A 97 2.83 11.32 2.23
N LEU A 98 2.34 10.24 1.62
CA LEU A 98 2.27 10.15 0.17
C LEU A 98 1.49 11.36 -0.38
N PRO A 99 1.95 11.98 -1.48
CA PRO A 99 1.30 13.14 -2.05
C PRO A 99 -0.07 12.80 -2.61
N ALA A 100 -1.07 13.63 -2.34
CA ALA A 100 -2.41 13.48 -2.93
C ALA A 100 -2.43 13.92 -4.40
N GLY A 101 -1.93 15.14 -4.68
CA GLY A 101 -2.00 15.78 -5.99
C GLY A 101 -0.68 15.83 -6.75
N ASP A 102 0.47 15.76 -6.06
CA ASP A 102 1.77 15.80 -6.72
C ASP A 102 2.17 14.40 -7.24
N PRO A 103 3.06 14.32 -8.27
CA PRO A 103 3.60 13.04 -8.74
C PRO A 103 4.28 12.23 -7.64
N LEU A 104 4.15 10.90 -7.69
CA LEU A 104 4.91 10.02 -6.81
C LEU A 104 6.38 10.02 -7.23
N VAL A 105 7.25 10.22 -6.25
CA VAL A 105 8.71 10.09 -6.39
C VAL A 105 9.23 9.04 -5.42
N SER A 106 10.35 8.40 -5.75
CA SER A 106 10.97 7.43 -4.86
C SER A 106 11.36 8.07 -3.52
N GLY A 107 11.00 7.45 -2.41
CA GLY A 107 11.23 8.04 -1.09
C GLY A 107 10.64 7.24 0.07
N THR A 108 10.71 7.83 1.26
CA THR A 108 10.08 7.29 2.47
C THR A 108 8.94 8.20 2.88
N PHE A 109 7.74 7.63 3.02
CA PHE A 109 6.51 8.37 3.25
C PHE A 109 5.64 7.68 4.30
N LYS A 110 4.77 8.47 4.93
CA LYS A 110 3.63 7.95 5.67
C LYS A 110 2.60 7.38 4.68
N PRO A 111 2.02 6.19 4.95
CA PRO A 111 0.83 5.73 4.26
C PRO A 111 -0.24 6.82 4.19
N ALA A 112 -1.02 6.85 3.11
CA ALA A 112 -2.09 7.82 2.96
C ALA A 112 -3.32 7.19 2.30
N ASN A 113 -4.49 7.66 2.71
CA ASN A 113 -5.77 7.31 2.13
C ASN A 113 -6.53 8.61 1.91
N TYR A 114 -6.62 9.08 0.68
CA TYR A 114 -7.41 10.27 0.34
C TYR A 114 -8.79 9.84 -0.16
N THR A 115 -9.71 10.79 -0.32
CA THR A 115 -11.04 10.51 -0.88
C THR A 115 -11.24 11.27 -2.17
N ASP A 116 -11.68 10.56 -3.21
CA ASP A 116 -12.12 11.12 -4.49
C ASP A 116 -13.63 11.45 -4.54
N GLY A 117 -14.37 11.19 -3.45
CA GLY A 117 -15.82 11.38 -3.36
C GLY A 117 -16.66 10.27 -4.01
N ILE A 118 -16.05 9.19 -4.52
CA ILE A 118 -16.71 8.08 -5.24
C ILE A 118 -16.74 6.80 -4.38
N GLY A 119 -15.93 6.70 -3.32
CA GLY A 119 -15.99 5.61 -2.34
C GLY A 119 -15.45 4.29 -2.87
N ASN A 120 -14.19 4.32 -3.34
CA ASN A 120 -13.53 3.28 -4.13
C ASN A 120 -12.65 2.29 -3.32
N ASP A 121 -12.50 2.47 -2.00
CA ASP A 121 -11.70 1.60 -1.11
C ASP A 121 -12.35 0.23 -0.83
N ASN A 122 -12.72 -0.50 -1.90
CA ASN A 122 -13.29 -1.83 -1.84
C ASN A 122 -12.39 -2.81 -2.62
N TRP A 123 -11.71 -3.70 -1.90
CA TRP A 123 -10.94 -4.77 -2.52
C TRP A 123 -11.79 -6.02 -2.72
N PRO A 124 -11.73 -6.69 -3.88
CA PRO A 124 -12.51 -7.90 -4.13
C PRO A 124 -12.02 -9.07 -3.26
N SER A 125 -12.85 -10.11 -3.15
CA SER A 125 -12.43 -11.38 -2.55
C SER A 125 -11.11 -11.87 -3.19
N PRO A 126 -10.11 -12.31 -2.39
CA PRO A 126 -10.23 -12.76 -1.00
C PRO A 126 -9.87 -11.72 0.07
N ALA A 127 -9.87 -10.42 -0.24
CA ALA A 127 -9.64 -9.40 0.80
C ALA A 127 -10.72 -9.48 1.91
N PRO A 128 -10.38 -9.15 3.18
CA PRO A 128 -11.37 -9.04 4.23
C PRO A 128 -12.46 -8.01 3.89
N VAL A 129 -13.65 -8.15 4.48
CA VAL A 129 -14.71 -7.14 4.36
C VAL A 129 -14.32 -5.92 5.20
N PRO A 130 -14.54 -4.67 4.73
CA PRO A 130 -14.30 -3.46 5.52
C PRO A 130 -15.12 -3.43 6.82
N PRO A 131 -14.75 -2.62 7.83
CA PRO A 131 -13.81 -1.50 7.75
C PRO A 131 -12.33 -1.92 7.77
N TYR A 132 -11.52 -1.18 7.01
CA TYR A 132 -10.07 -1.29 7.03
C TYR A 132 -9.45 -0.27 7.98
N GLY A 133 -8.24 -0.56 8.48
CA GLY A 133 -7.44 0.47 9.13
C GLY A 133 -7.11 1.60 8.14
N ASP A 134 -7.35 2.84 8.55
CA ASP A 134 -7.08 4.03 7.76
C ASP A 134 -5.83 4.76 8.33
N PRO A 135 -4.84 5.12 7.51
CA PRO A 135 -3.66 5.86 7.94
C PRO A 135 -3.94 7.36 8.21
N ALA A 136 -5.08 7.69 8.82
CA ALA A 136 -5.45 9.02 9.30
C ALA A 136 -4.94 10.19 8.42
N LEU A 137 -5.45 10.26 7.18
CA LEU A 137 -5.50 11.48 6.35
C LEU A 137 -6.77 11.50 5.47
N GLY A 138 -7.91 11.15 6.07
CA GLY A 138 -9.22 11.47 5.51
C GLY A 138 -9.54 12.94 5.71
N GLN A 139 -9.11 13.80 4.79
CA GLN A 139 -9.89 14.93 4.28
C GLN A 139 -9.37 15.23 2.88
N GLY A 140 -10.25 15.11 1.89
CA GLY A 140 -9.98 15.56 0.53
C GLY A 140 -9.65 17.06 0.47
N PHE A 141 -9.24 17.50 -0.71
CA PHE A 141 -9.02 18.91 -1.05
C PHE A 141 -10.25 19.79 -0.79
#